data_AF-A0A8J5NF50-F1
#
_entry.id   AF-A0A8J5NF50-F1
#
_cell.length_a   1.000
_cell.length_b   1.000
_cell.length_c   1.000
_cell.angle_alpha   90.00
_cell.angle_beta   90.00
_cell.angle_gamma   90.00
#
_symmetry.space_group_name_H-M   'P 1'
#
loop_
_entity.id
_entity.type
_entity.pdbx_description
1 polymer ?
#
loop_
_entity_poly.entity_id
_entity_poly.type
_entity_poly.pdbx_seq_one_letter_code
_entity_poly.pdbx_strand_id
1 'polypeptide(L)'
;MSETKDSGDRRRKASVNKHGGKKNTKMCGECGLTIKDSDKAVSCDVCEVWFHIECEKLPEKVNNFMQDEEAEGVLMWYCSHCKKGCAKLHKYIKIIEQQQVEQMTRQNELEGKVNQQRIYSTRT
;
A
#
# COMPACT_ATOMS: atom_id res chain seq x y z
N MET A 1 26.79 35.89 40.83
CA MET A 1 27.28 34.52 40.57
C MET A 1 26.12 33.76 39.95
N SER A 2 25.92 33.88 38.62
CA SER A 2 26.49 32.99 37.58
C SER A 2 25.74 31.65 37.56
N GLU A 3 25.15 31.10 36.50
CA GLU A 3 25.03 31.36 35.07
C GLU A 3 23.88 30.47 34.54
N THR A 4 23.14 30.92 33.53
CA THR A 4 22.22 30.11 32.70
C THR A 4 22.99 29.31 31.65
N LYS A 5 22.64 28.03 31.43
CA LYS A 5 23.03 27.21 30.24
C LYS A 5 21.89 26.22 29.96
N ASP A 6 20.94 26.45 29.06
CA ASP A 6 20.99 26.36 27.58
C ASP A 6 22.03 25.37 27.03
N SER A 7 21.55 24.30 26.35
CA SER A 7 22.24 23.37 25.43
C SER A 7 21.44 22.06 25.34
N GLY A 8 21.03 21.49 24.21
CA GLY A 8 21.25 21.80 22.82
C GLY A 8 20.55 20.74 21.96
N ASP A 9 19.72 21.21 21.04
CA ASP A 9 19.01 20.47 20.01
C ASP A 9 20.00 19.75 19.08
N ARG A 10 20.19 18.44 19.26
CA ARG A 10 21.03 17.62 18.38
C ARG A 10 20.24 17.18 17.16
N ARG A 11 19.96 18.13 16.28
CA ARG A 11 19.64 17.89 14.87
C ARG A 11 20.81 17.14 14.22
N ARG A 12 20.77 15.81 14.25
CA ARG A 12 21.71 14.95 13.51
C ARG A 12 21.55 15.24 12.02
N LYS A 13 22.52 15.96 11.45
CA LYS A 13 22.65 16.17 10.02
C LYS A 13 22.91 14.82 9.35
N ALA A 14 21.96 14.36 8.53
CA ALA A 14 22.21 13.27 7.60
C ALA A 14 23.23 13.76 6.56
N SER A 15 24.45 13.25 6.66
CA SER A 15 25.49 13.45 5.65
C SER A 15 25.06 12.75 4.36
N VAL A 16 24.63 13.53 3.36
CA VAL A 16 24.38 13.04 2.01
C VAL A 16 25.74 12.72 1.37
N ASN A 17 26.09 11.45 1.32
CA ASN A 17 27.25 10.99 0.57
C ASN A 17 26.82 10.68 -0.88
N LYS A 18 27.25 11.52 -1.82
CA LYS A 18 27.08 11.36 -3.27
C LYS A 18 28.27 10.60 -3.85
N HIS A 19 28.15 9.31 -4.14
CA HIS A 19 28.90 8.52 -5.16
C HIS A 19 28.03 7.26 -5.40
N GLY A 20 27.52 6.96 -6.60
CA GLY A 20 28.29 6.45 -7.74
C GLY A 20 28.01 4.95 -7.89
N GLY A 21 27.18 4.58 -8.88
CA GLY A 21 26.78 3.19 -9.19
C GLY A 21 25.36 2.86 -8.73
N LYS A 22 24.40 2.83 -9.66
CA LYS A 22 23.01 2.42 -9.40
C LYS A 22 22.95 0.93 -9.06
N LYS A 23 23.28 0.57 -7.82
CA LYS A 23 22.77 -0.65 -7.20
C LYS A 23 21.42 -0.26 -6.59
N ASN A 24 20.33 -0.89 -7.05
CA ASN A 24 18.99 -0.70 -6.51
C ASN A 24 18.98 -1.10 -5.03
N THR A 25 19.34 -0.16 -4.18
CA THR A 25 19.52 -0.39 -2.75
C THR A 25 18.16 -0.18 -2.09
N LYS A 26 17.58 -1.26 -1.55
CA LYS A 26 16.30 -1.19 -0.84
C LYS A 26 16.51 -0.39 0.45
N MET A 27 15.66 0.60 0.71
CA MET A 27 15.71 1.42 1.92
C MET A 27 14.48 1.15 2.78
N CYS A 28 14.65 1.17 4.09
CA CYS A 28 13.53 1.05 5.02
C CYS A 28 12.71 2.34 5.05
N GLY A 29 11.40 2.22 4.83
CA GLY A 29 10.48 3.35 4.87
C GLY A 29 10.27 3.99 6.25
N GLU A 30 10.62 3.29 7.33
CA GLU A 30 10.47 3.79 8.71
C GLU A 30 11.75 4.45 9.23
N CYS A 31 12.89 3.75 9.19
CA CYS A 31 14.14 4.25 9.76
C CYS A 31 15.05 4.97 8.73
N GLY A 32 14.73 4.85 7.43
CA GLY A 32 15.52 5.45 6.35
C GLY A 32 16.88 4.79 6.11
N LEU A 33 17.20 3.69 6.79
CA LEU A 33 18.45 2.95 6.61
C LEU A 33 18.34 1.95 5.45
N THR A 34 19.48 1.66 4.83
CA THR A 34 19.59 0.60 3.81
C THR A 34 19.27 -0.77 4.41
N ILE A 35 18.43 -1.53 3.70
CA ILE A 35 18.17 -2.94 3.97
C ILE A 35 19.22 -3.77 3.26
N LYS A 36 19.94 -4.60 4.02
CA LYS A 36 20.94 -5.54 3.51
C LYS A 36 20.29 -6.89 3.25
N ASP A 37 20.95 -7.74 2.47
CA ASP A 37 20.45 -9.10 2.18
C ASP A 37 20.35 -9.99 3.43
N SER A 38 21.12 -9.68 4.49
CA SER A 38 21.04 -10.34 5.79
C SER A 38 19.90 -9.86 6.68
N ASP A 39 19.27 -8.73 6.34
CA ASP A 39 18.25 -8.12 7.18
C ASP A 39 16.89 -8.79 6.92
N LYS A 40 16.15 -9.10 7.98
CA LYS A 40 14.75 -9.49 7.85
C LYS A 40 13.94 -8.25 7.45
N ALA A 41 13.35 -8.28 6.26
CA ALA A 41 12.55 -7.18 5.74
C ALA A 41 11.35 -7.70 4.93
N VAL A 42 10.32 -6.86 4.84
CA VAL A 42 9.09 -7.13 4.09
C VAL A 42 8.75 -5.92 3.22
N SER A 43 8.20 -6.17 2.03
CA SER A 43 7.70 -5.13 1.13
C SER A 43 6.21 -4.92 1.35
N CYS A 44 5.76 -3.67 1.33
CA CYS A 44 4.32 -3.38 1.38
C CYS A 44 3.67 -3.58 0.01
N ASP A 45 2.58 -4.36 -0.05
CA ASP A 45 1.85 -4.60 -1.32
C ASP A 45 1.09 -3.38 -1.86
N VAL A 46 1.04 -2.28 -1.11
CA VAL A 46 0.36 -1.05 -1.53
C VAL A 46 1.35 -0.02 -2.05
N CYS A 47 2.38 0.31 -1.27
CA CYS A 47 3.32 1.37 -1.61
C CYS A 47 4.66 0.85 -2.15
N GLU A 48 4.86 -0.47 -2.17
CA GLU A 48 6.07 -1.15 -2.66
C GLU A 48 7.37 -0.75 -1.92
N VAL A 49 7.23 -0.05 -0.79
CA VAL A 49 8.35 0.31 0.08
C VAL A 49 8.69 -0.86 0.98
N TRP A 50 9.99 -1.07 1.20
CA TRP A 50 10.51 -2.10 2.08
C TRP A 50 10.62 -1.59 3.53
N PHE A 51 10.44 -2.50 4.47
CA PHE A 51 10.52 -2.20 5.90
C PHE A 51 11.27 -3.32 6.63
N HIS A 52 12.18 -2.96 7.54
CA HIS A 52 12.71 -3.92 8.50
C HIS A 52 11.57 -4.46 9.37
N ILE A 53 11.56 -5.77 9.61
CA ILE A 53 10.56 -6.44 10.45
C ILE A 53 10.46 -5.79 11.84
N GLU A 54 11.60 -5.41 12.42
CA GLU A 54 11.68 -4.73 13.72
C GLU A 54 11.09 -3.32 13.69
N CYS A 55 11.30 -2.57 12.60
CA CYS A 55 10.78 -1.22 12.45
C CYS A 55 9.25 -1.20 12.41
N GLU A 56 8.65 -2.19 11.76
CA GLU A 56 7.19 -2.39 11.74
C GLU A 56 6.66 -3.22 12.92
N LYS A 57 7.54 -3.60 13.86
CA LYS A 57 7.22 -4.37 15.08
C LYS A 57 6.44 -5.65 14.78
N LEU A 58 6.79 -6.34 13.69
CA LEU A 58 6.13 -7.57 13.30
C LEU A 58 6.62 -8.73 14.19
N PRO A 59 5.71 -9.50 14.81
CA PRO A 59 6.10 -10.68 15.58
C PRO A 59 6.83 -11.69 14.70
N GLU A 60 7.87 -12.32 15.24
CA GLU A 60 8.68 -13.29 14.48
C GLU A 60 7.85 -14.43 13.88
N LYS A 61 6.84 -14.91 14.61
CA LYS A 61 5.90 -15.93 14.11
C LYS A 61 5.17 -15.49 12.84
N VAL A 62 4.80 -14.20 12.75
CA VAL A 62 4.11 -13.64 11.58
C VAL A 62 5.09 -13.49 10.43
N ASN A 63 6.33 -13.04 10.69
CA ASN A 63 7.36 -12.98 9.66
C ASN A 63 7.65 -14.37 9.08
N ASN A 64 7.81 -15.39 9.92
CA ASN A 64 8.10 -16.75 9.48
C ASN A 64 6.95 -17.30 8.63
N PHE A 65 5.71 -17.04 9.04
CA PHE A 65 4.53 -17.43 8.25
C PHE A 65 4.43 -16.70 6.91
N MET A 66 4.88 -15.45 6.81
CA MET A 66 4.94 -14.72 5.54
C MET A 66 6.05 -15.20 4.61
N GLN A 67 7.06 -15.88 5.14
CA GLN A 67 8.15 -16.48 4.37
C GLN A 67 7.86 -17.94 3.97
N ASP A 68 6.70 -18.47 4.36
CA ASP A 68 6.25 -19.81 3.99
C ASP A 68 5.86 -19.82 2.49
N GLU A 69 6.42 -20.75 1.71
CA GLU A 69 6.16 -20.88 0.27
C GLU A 69 4.68 -21.18 0.00
N GLU A 70 3.98 -21.86 0.90
CA GLU A 70 2.54 -22.12 0.76
C GLU A 70 1.69 -20.84 0.95
N ALA A 71 2.24 -19.85 1.64
CA ALA A 71 1.60 -18.57 1.87
C ALA A 71 1.92 -17.53 0.78
N GLU A 72 2.88 -17.83 -0.11
CA GLU A 72 3.28 -16.93 -1.18
C GLU A 72 2.11 -16.66 -2.14
N GLY A 73 1.81 -15.38 -2.37
CA GLY A 73 0.69 -14.95 -3.21
C GLY A 73 -0.71 -15.04 -2.57
N VAL A 74 -0.84 -15.68 -1.40
CA VAL A 74 -2.10 -15.76 -0.65
C VAL A 74 -2.20 -14.65 0.40
N LEU A 75 -1.07 -14.28 1.01
CA LEU A 75 -1.03 -13.26 2.06
C LEU A 75 -0.55 -11.92 1.51
N MET A 76 -1.35 -10.88 1.76
CA MET A 76 -0.95 -9.50 1.56
C MET A 76 -0.54 -8.87 2.88
N TRP A 77 0.57 -8.14 2.87
CA TRP A 77 1.04 -7.33 3.98
C TRP A 77 1.08 -5.85 3.64
N TYR A 78 0.51 -5.06 4.56
CA TYR A 78 0.49 -3.60 4.47
C TYR A 78 1.30 -2.99 5.62
N CYS A 79 2.11 -1.98 5.33
CA CYS A 79 2.83 -1.23 6.36
C CYS A 79 1.86 -0.45 7.25
N SER A 80 2.33 -0.03 8.42
CA SER A 80 1.58 0.75 9.41
C SER A 80 0.91 2.02 8.84
N HIS A 81 1.50 2.60 7.80
CA HIS A 81 1.00 3.80 7.12
C HIS A 81 -0.13 3.45 6.16
N CYS A 82 0.08 2.47 5.29
CA CYS A 82 -0.91 1.99 4.34
C CYS A 82 -2.10 1.31 5.04
N LYS A 83 -1.89 0.60 6.16
CA LYS A 83 -2.99 0.04 6.97
C LYS A 83 -4.03 1.09 7.36
N LYS A 84 -3.58 2.29 7.72
CA LYS A 84 -4.47 3.40 8.13
C LYS A 84 -5.24 4.00 6.96
N GLY A 85 -4.63 4.08 5.78
CA GLY A 85 -5.24 4.67 4.57
C GLY A 85 -6.06 3.67 3.74
N CYS A 86 -5.46 2.52 3.44
CA CYS A 86 -6.00 1.53 2.51
C CYS A 86 -7.22 0.80 3.05
N ALA A 87 -7.35 0.62 4.37
CA ALA A 87 -8.54 -0.01 4.94
C ALA A 87 -9.82 0.77 4.61
N LYS A 88 -9.76 2.11 4.64
CA LYS A 88 -10.90 2.96 4.26
C LYS A 88 -11.11 2.94 2.75
N LEU A 89 -10.04 3.10 1.97
CA LEU A 89 -10.12 3.12 0.51
C LEU A 89 -10.68 1.81 -0.05
N HIS A 90 -10.22 0.66 0.46
CA HIS A 90 -10.68 -0.66 0.04
C HIS A 90 -12.18 -0.86 0.28
N LYS A 91 -12.74 -0.32 1.38
CA LYS A 91 -14.19 -0.31 1.60
C LYS A 91 -14.93 0.45 0.50
N TYR A 92 -14.44 1.64 0.13
CA TYR A 92 -15.06 2.43 -0.93
C TYR A 92 -14.90 1.79 -2.31
N ILE A 93 -13.75 1.19 -2.62
CA ILE A 93 -13.52 0.47 -3.88
C ILE A 93 -14.55 -0.65 -4.04
N LYS A 94 -14.77 -1.49 -3.02
CA LYS A 94 -15.80 -2.54 -3.07
C LYS A 94 -17.21 -2.01 -3.33
N ILE A 95 -17.57 -0.88 -2.70
CA ILE A 95 -18.86 -0.24 -2.92
C ILE A 95 -18.97 0.25 -4.38
N ILE A 96 -17.90 0.87 -4.90
CA ILE A 96 -17.87 1.37 -6.28
C ILE A 96 -17.97 0.21 -7.28
N GLU A 97 -17.25 -0.89 -7.07
CA GLU A 97 -17.32 -2.08 -7.93
C GLU A 97 -18.75 -2.64 -7.98
N GLN A 98 -19.40 -2.78 -6.82
CA GLN A 98 -20.78 -3.26 -6.76
C GLN A 98 -21.74 -2.30 -7.48
N GLN A 99 -21.56 -0.99 -7.28
CA GLN A 99 -22.34 0.03 -7.96
C GLN A 99 -22.13 -0.02 -9.48
N GLN A 100 -20.90 -0.23 -9.96
CA GLN A 100 -20.62 -0.34 -11.39
C GLN A 100 -21.35 -1.52 -12.02
N VAL A 101 -21.38 -2.69 -11.36
CA VAL A 101 -22.13 -3.87 -11.83
C VAL A 101 -23.63 -3.60 -11.88
N GLU A 102 -24.19 -2.96 -10.84
CA GLU A 102 -25.61 -2.61 -10.80
C GLU A 102 -25.97 -1.61 -11.90
N GLN A 103 -25.16 -0.57 -12.08
CA GLN A 103 -25.37 0.44 -13.13
C GLN A 103 -25.28 -0.17 -14.52
N MET A 104 -24.30 -1.06 -14.77
CA MET A 104 -24.15 -1.74 -16.05
C MET A 104 -25.35 -2.65 -16.37
N THR A 105 -25.84 -3.40 -15.37
CA THR A 105 -27.05 -4.22 -15.51
C THR A 105 -28.26 -3.37 -15.86
N ARG A 106 -28.47 -2.27 -15.13
CA ARG A 106 -29.57 -1.33 -15.37
C ARG A 106 -29.50 -0.71 -16.77
N GLN A 107 -28.30 -0.34 -17.21
CA GLN A 107 -28.10 0.23 -18.54
C GLN A 107 -28.48 -0.75 -19.65
N ASN A 108 -28.03 -2.01 -19.56
CA ASN A 108 -28.37 -3.06 -20.51
C ASN A 108 -29.89 -3.33 -20.57
N GLU A 109 -30.59 -3.33 -19.43
CA GLU A 109 -32.05 -3.49 -19.39
C GLU A 109 -32.79 -2.34 -20.08
N LEU A 110 -32.36 -1.10 -19.85
CA LEU A 110 -32.96 0.08 -20.45
C LEU A 110 -32.72 0.10 -21.96
N GLU A 111 -31.51 -0.23 -22.41
CA GLU A 111 -31.19 -0.38 -23.83
C GLU A 111 -32.06 -1.45 -24.50
N GLY A 112 -32.28 -2.58 -23.84
CA GLY A 112 -33.20 -3.62 -24.30
C GLY A 112 -34.64 -3.12 -24.46
N LYS A 113 -35.16 -2.39 -23.47
CA LYS A 113 -36.52 -1.81 -23.50
C LYS A 113 -36.68 -0.75 -24.60
N VAL A 114 -35.68 0.12 -24.76
CA VAL A 114 -35.68 1.15 -25.82
C VAL A 114 -35.66 0.49 -27.20
N ASN A 115 -34.80 -0.51 -27.40
CA ASN A 115 -34.74 -1.23 -28.67
C ASN A 115 -36.07 -1.95 -28.99
N GLN A 116 -36.67 -2.59 -27.99
CA GLN A 116 -37.95 -3.25 -28.13
C GLN A 116 -39.08 -2.26 -28.50
N GLN A 117 -39.16 -1.12 -27.80
CA GLN A 117 -40.13 -0.06 -28.13
C GLN A 117 -39.92 0.48 -29.56
N ARG A 118 -38.66 0.70 -29.96
CA ARG A 118 -38.32 1.15 -31.31
C ARG A 118 -38.83 0.18 -32.38
N ILE A 119 -38.62 -1.13 -32.19
CA ILE A 119 -39.10 -2.17 -33.11
C ILE A 119 -40.62 -2.13 -33.24
N TYR A 120 -41.34 -1.99 -32.11
CA TYR A 120 -42.80 -1.92 -32.12
C TYR A 120 -43.32 -0.65 -32.82
N SER A 121 -42.69 0.51 -32.59
CA SER A 121 -43.08 1.78 -33.23
C SER A 121 -42.79 1.85 -34.73
N THR A 122 -41.87 1.05 -35.26
CA THR A 122 -41.57 0.99 -36.71
C THR A 122 -42.43 0.00 -37.49
N ARG A 123 -43.26 -0.81 -36.81
CA ARG A 123 -44.13 -1.84 -37.43
C ARG A 123 -45.59 -1.39 -37.64
N THR A 124 -45.97 -0.23 -37.14
CA THR A 124 -47.26 0.45 -37.35
C THR A 124 -47.13 1.52 -38.43
#